data_AF-A0A1G1G8Q6-F1
#
_entry.id   AF-A0A1G1G8Q6-F1
#
_cell.length_a   1.000
_cell.length_b   1.000
_cell.length_c   1.000
_cell.angle_alpha   90.00
_cell.angle_beta   90.00
_cell.angle_gamma   90.00
#
_symmetry.space_group_name_H-M   'P 1'
#
loop_
_entity.id
_entity.type
_entity.pdbx_description
1 polymer ?
#
loop_
_entity_poly.entity_id
_entity_poly.type
_entity_poly.pdbx_seq_one_letter_code
_entity_poly.pdbx_strand_id
1 'polypeptide(L)'
;MKLIAKYALLAGMVVVFVVLPEFEALAVNGGRGKGGGPYGGYCRGPRHGWYGAHSPVKTAEEAKQLIRDFFNGRVVVENLLERELFFEADVKSEKGVLIDIVIVDNRTGRIRSIY
;
A
#
# COMPACT_ATOMS: atom_id res chain seq x y z
N MET A 1 -59.86 -3.00 3.68
CA MET A 1 -58.87 -2.25 4.51
C MET A 1 -57.54 -2.98 4.75
N LYS A 2 -57.25 -4.15 4.14
CA LYS A 2 -55.97 -4.87 4.34
C LYS A 2 -54.88 -4.58 3.28
N LEU A 3 -55.21 -3.89 2.19
CA LEU A 3 -54.28 -3.59 1.10
C LEU A 3 -53.39 -2.37 1.42
N ILE A 4 -53.98 -1.31 1.96
CA ILE A 4 -53.29 -0.03 2.24
C ILE A 4 -52.19 -0.21 3.31
N ALA A 5 -52.42 -1.07 4.30
CA ALA A 5 -51.43 -1.39 5.34
C ALA A 5 -50.18 -2.12 4.79
N LYS A 6 -50.33 -2.93 3.73
CA LYS A 6 -49.19 -3.63 3.09
C LYS A 6 -48.29 -2.65 2.32
N TYR A 7 -48.87 -1.66 1.66
CA TYR A 7 -48.11 -0.65 0.93
C TYR A 7 -47.46 0.39 1.84
N ALA A 8 -48.06 0.70 2.99
CA ALA A 8 -47.44 1.56 4.01
C ALA A 8 -46.17 0.92 4.61
N LEU A 9 -46.19 -0.40 4.82
CA LEU A 9 -45.05 -1.16 5.36
C LEU A 9 -43.90 -1.26 4.33
N LEU A 10 -44.24 -1.40 3.05
CA LEU A 10 -43.29 -1.38 1.93
C LEU A 10 -42.64 0.00 1.74
N ALA A 11 -43.41 1.08 1.87
CA ALA A 11 -42.88 2.45 1.75
C ALA A 11 -41.88 2.79 2.88
N GLY A 12 -42.13 2.31 4.11
CA GLY A 12 -41.20 2.51 5.23
C GLY A 12 -39.85 1.82 5.05
N MET A 13 -39.84 0.64 4.42
CA MET A 13 -38.61 -0.15 4.23
C MET A 13 -37.71 0.43 3.12
N VAL A 14 -38.28 1.13 2.14
CA VAL A 14 -37.51 1.83 1.08
C VAL A 14 -36.82 3.06 1.64
N VAL A 15 -37.43 3.78 2.60
CA VAL A 15 -36.82 4.97 3.22
C VAL A 15 -35.58 4.61 4.05
N VAL A 16 -35.55 3.43 4.69
CA VAL A 16 -34.39 2.98 5.46
C VAL A 16 -33.16 2.71 4.57
N PHE A 17 -33.34 2.33 3.31
CA PHE A 17 -32.23 2.13 2.37
C PHE A 17 -31.71 3.42 1.74
N VAL A 18 -32.53 4.45 1.63
CA VAL A 18 -32.15 5.73 1.00
C VAL A 18 -31.51 6.70 2.01
N VAL A 19 -31.72 6.50 3.30
CA VAL A 19 -31.29 7.43 4.36
C VAL A 19 -30.19 6.85 5.26
N LEU A 20 -29.55 5.73 4.89
CA LEU A 20 -28.26 5.39 5.50
C LEU A 20 -27.20 6.22 4.79
N PRO A 21 -26.72 7.34 5.39
CA PRO A 21 -25.54 7.99 4.85
C PRO A 21 -24.44 6.95 4.86
N GLU A 22 -23.80 6.85 3.70
CA GLU A 22 -22.54 6.17 3.50
C GLU A 22 -21.69 6.44 4.74
N PHE A 23 -21.42 5.38 5.51
CA PHE A 23 -20.30 5.38 6.44
C PHE A 23 -19.06 5.54 5.55
N GLU A 24 -18.79 6.79 5.19
CA GLU A 24 -17.53 7.23 4.64
C GLU A 24 -16.49 6.78 5.66
N ALA A 25 -15.83 5.67 5.32
CA ALA A 25 -14.60 5.29 5.97
C ALA A 25 -13.68 6.48 5.79
N LEU A 26 -13.55 7.30 6.84
CA LEU A 26 -12.57 8.38 6.89
C LEU A 26 -11.19 7.75 6.88
N ALA A 27 -10.72 7.41 5.69
CA ALA A 27 -9.34 7.04 5.45
C ALA A 27 -8.49 8.26 5.80
N VAL A 28 -7.70 8.13 6.86
CA VAL A 28 -6.74 9.14 7.29
C VAL A 28 -5.90 9.54 6.08
N ASN A 29 -5.95 10.82 5.75
CA ASN A 29 -5.14 11.48 4.73
C ASN A 29 -3.65 11.47 5.17
N GLY A 30 -3.02 10.29 5.17
CA GLY A 30 -1.63 10.06 5.61
C GLY A 30 -0.57 10.51 4.62
N GLY A 31 -0.90 11.50 3.79
CA GLY A 31 -0.05 12.04 2.73
C GLY A 31 0.30 13.51 2.97
N ARG A 32 0.58 13.91 4.21
CA ARG A 32 1.30 15.17 4.47
C ARG A 32 2.63 14.81 5.09
N GLY A 33 3.59 14.54 4.20
CA GLY A 33 5.00 14.46 4.53
C GLY A 33 5.45 15.73 5.24
N LYS A 34 5.51 15.69 6.57
CA LYS A 34 6.58 16.31 7.33
C LYS A 34 7.33 15.16 7.96
N GLY A 35 8.56 14.95 7.47
CA GLY A 35 9.39 13.79 7.77
C GLY A 35 9.51 13.48 9.25
N GLY A 36 9.61 12.19 9.56
CA GLY A 36 9.74 11.68 10.92
C GLY A 36 9.20 10.27 11.15
N GLY A 37 8.52 9.68 10.15
CA GLY A 37 8.15 8.26 10.22
C GLY A 37 9.37 7.34 10.10
N PRO A 38 9.33 6.11 10.63
CA PRO A 38 10.46 5.17 10.66
C PRO A 38 11.04 4.81 9.27
N TYR A 39 10.37 5.21 8.18
CA TYR A 39 10.76 4.95 6.79
C TYR A 39 11.00 6.25 5.99
N GLY A 40 11.47 7.32 6.64
CA GLY A 40 12.02 8.49 5.95
C GLY A 40 11.04 9.31 5.10
N GLY A 41 9.73 9.12 5.28
CA GLY A 41 8.71 9.83 4.50
C GLY A 41 8.32 9.17 3.17
N TYR A 42 8.69 7.91 2.95
CA TYR A 42 8.27 7.16 1.77
C TYR A 42 6.73 7.08 1.66
N CYS A 43 6.18 7.64 0.56
CA CYS A 43 4.77 7.62 0.23
C CYS A 43 4.61 7.51 -1.29
N ARG A 44 3.95 6.45 -1.79
CA ARG A 44 3.67 6.23 -3.22
C ARG A 44 2.50 7.06 -3.77
N GLY A 45 1.99 7.99 -2.97
CA GLY A 45 0.86 8.84 -3.30
C GLY A 45 -0.51 8.18 -3.13
N PRO A 46 -1.61 8.92 -3.39
CA PRO A 46 -2.97 8.50 -3.03
C PRO A 46 -3.44 7.20 -3.69
N ARG A 47 -2.92 6.90 -4.89
CA ARG A 47 -3.33 5.73 -5.70
C ARG A 47 -2.74 4.40 -5.22
N HIS A 48 -1.70 4.44 -4.39
CA HIS A 48 -0.98 3.26 -3.93
C HIS A 48 -1.18 2.98 -2.43
N GLY A 49 -2.03 3.77 -1.79
CA GLY A 49 -2.26 3.70 -0.35
C GLY A 49 -1.08 4.21 0.48
N TRP A 50 -1.26 4.10 1.79
CA TRP A 50 -0.25 4.34 2.81
C TRP A 50 0.86 3.30 2.77
N TYR A 51 2.04 3.63 3.29
CA TYR A 51 3.12 2.65 3.45
C TYR A 51 2.65 1.44 4.27
N GLY A 52 2.92 0.23 3.78
CA GLY A 52 2.48 -1.02 4.40
C GLY A 52 1.06 -1.45 4.03
N ALA A 53 0.36 -0.69 3.19
CA ALA A 53 -0.82 -1.15 2.47
C ALA A 53 -0.48 -2.40 1.66
N HIS A 54 -1.41 -3.35 1.62
CA HIS A 54 -1.21 -4.62 0.94
C HIS A 54 -1.10 -4.41 -0.58
N SER A 55 0.12 -4.50 -1.10
CA SER A 55 0.41 -4.40 -2.53
C SER A 55 1.36 -5.53 -2.93
N PRO A 56 0.83 -6.70 -3.32
CA PRO A 56 1.66 -7.84 -3.71
C PRO A 56 2.63 -7.49 -4.83
N VAL A 57 3.82 -8.06 -4.77
CA VAL A 57 4.90 -7.91 -5.75
C VAL A 57 5.16 -9.29 -6.30
N LYS A 58 4.93 -9.50 -7.59
CA LYS A 58 4.95 -10.83 -8.20
C LYS A 58 6.16 -11.06 -9.09
N THR A 59 6.88 -10.00 -9.43
CA THR A 59 8.00 -10.08 -10.37
C THR A 59 9.23 -9.38 -9.82
N ALA A 60 10.39 -9.85 -10.27
CA ALA A 60 11.67 -9.21 -10.02
C ALA A 60 11.66 -7.71 -10.40
N GLU A 61 11.04 -7.34 -11.51
CA GLU A 61 11.07 -5.95 -11.97
C GLU A 61 10.15 -5.04 -11.16
N GLU A 62 9.00 -5.54 -10.70
CA GLU A 62 8.18 -4.84 -9.72
C GLU A 62 8.94 -4.63 -8.41
N ALA A 63 9.68 -5.65 -7.93
CA ALA A 63 10.49 -5.55 -6.72
C ALA A 63 11.61 -4.51 -6.89
N LYS A 64 12.31 -4.55 -8.03
CA LYS A 64 13.38 -3.62 -8.37
C LYS A 64 12.89 -2.18 -8.45
N GLN A 65 11.76 -1.96 -9.11
CA GLN A 65 11.14 -0.64 -9.19
C GLN A 65 10.71 -0.17 -7.80
N LEU A 66 10.13 -1.06 -6.99
CA LEU A 66 9.70 -0.74 -5.63
C LEU A 66 10.86 -0.29 -4.73
N ILE A 67 11.98 -1.01 -4.78
CA ILE A 67 13.19 -0.63 -4.05
C ILE A 67 13.70 0.73 -4.53
N ARG A 68 13.77 0.96 -5.85
CA ARG A 68 14.18 2.27 -6.39
C ARG A 68 13.28 3.39 -5.90
N ASP A 69 11.96 3.21 -5.94
CA ASP A 69 11.01 4.21 -5.46
C ASP A 69 11.24 4.51 -3.97
N PHE A 70 11.48 3.48 -3.15
CA PHE A 70 11.73 3.60 -1.72
C PHE A 70 12.94 4.48 -1.40
N PHE A 71 14.02 4.31 -2.17
CA PHE A 71 15.23 5.11 -2.04
C PHE A 71 15.22 6.40 -2.90
N ASN A 72 14.06 6.78 -3.47
CA ASN A 72 13.89 7.93 -4.35
C ASN A 72 14.83 7.92 -5.58
N GLY A 73 15.11 6.74 -6.14
CA GLY A 73 15.91 6.54 -7.34
C GLY A 73 17.42 6.72 -7.18
N ARG A 74 17.92 7.04 -5.97
CA ARG A 74 19.34 7.37 -5.71
C ARG A 74 20.23 6.15 -5.46
N VAL A 75 19.79 4.97 -5.86
CA VAL A 75 20.47 3.70 -5.58
C VAL A 75 20.47 2.78 -6.79
N VAL A 76 21.48 1.93 -6.84
CA VAL A 76 21.60 0.82 -7.78
C VAL A 76 21.16 -0.46 -7.07
N VAL A 77 20.26 -1.22 -7.68
CA VAL A 77 19.78 -2.50 -7.17
C VAL A 77 20.49 -3.61 -7.92
N GLU A 78 21.24 -4.44 -7.20
CA GLU A 78 22.00 -5.59 -7.72
C GLU A 78 21.65 -6.87 -6.96
N ASN A 79 22.11 -8.01 -7.48
CA ASN A 79 21.93 -9.33 -6.85
C ASN A 79 20.48 -9.61 -6.41
N LEU A 80 19.51 -9.21 -7.23
CA LEU A 80 18.09 -9.44 -6.93
C LEU A 80 17.77 -10.93 -7.05
N LEU A 81 17.46 -11.55 -5.92
CA LEU A 81 17.11 -12.97 -5.82
C LEU A 81 15.64 -13.12 -5.44
N GLU A 82 14.90 -13.90 -6.22
CA GLU A 82 13.54 -14.30 -5.90
C GLU A 82 13.55 -15.50 -4.94
N ARG A 83 12.77 -15.39 -3.87
CA ARG A 83 12.48 -16.46 -2.91
C ARG A 83 10.97 -16.70 -2.90
N GLU A 84 10.57 -17.80 -2.26
CA GLU A 84 9.15 -18.20 -2.16
C GLU A 84 8.24 -17.11 -1.58
N LEU A 85 8.71 -16.35 -0.59
CA LEU A 85 7.90 -15.35 0.13
C LEU A 85 8.42 -13.91 0.01
N PHE A 86 9.57 -13.70 -0.62
CA PHE A 86 10.18 -12.38 -0.72
C PHE A 86 11.21 -12.29 -1.85
N PHE A 87 11.58 -11.07 -2.20
CA PHE A 87 12.76 -10.77 -3.01
C PHE A 87 13.85 -10.22 -2.11
N GLU A 88 15.09 -10.58 -2.35
CA GLU A 88 16.27 -10.08 -1.63
C GLU A 88 17.16 -9.34 -2.61
N ALA A 89 17.69 -8.17 -2.24
CA ALA A 89 18.51 -7.37 -3.14
C ALA A 89 19.59 -6.60 -2.40
N ASP A 90 20.73 -6.45 -3.07
CA ASP A 90 21.78 -5.52 -2.66
C ASP A 90 21.43 -4.12 -3.13
N VAL A 91 21.46 -3.16 -2.21
CA VAL A 91 21.26 -1.74 -2.50
C VAL A 91 22.61 -1.04 -2.41
N LYS A 92 23.09 -0.52 -3.54
CA LYS A 92 24.36 0.18 -3.65
C LYS A 92 24.15 1.66 -3.95
N SER A 93 25.11 2.48 -3.51
CA SER A 93 25.24 3.86 -3.98
C SER A 93 25.62 3.89 -5.45
N GLU A 94 25.44 5.05 -6.09
CA GLU A 94 25.94 5.29 -7.46
C GLU A 94 27.46 5.07 -7.62
N LYS A 95 28.21 5.11 -6.52
CA LYS A 95 29.66 4.84 -6.49
C LYS A 95 30.00 3.35 -6.31
N GLY A 96 29.00 2.47 -6.29
CA GLY A 96 29.17 1.02 -6.13
C GLY A 96 29.35 0.53 -4.69
N VAL A 97 29.29 1.42 -3.69
CA VAL A 97 29.37 1.03 -2.26
C VAL A 97 28.06 0.42 -1.81
N LEU A 98 28.09 -0.75 -1.15
CA LEU A 98 26.93 -1.38 -0.52
C LEU A 98 26.40 -0.49 0.61
N ILE A 99 25.13 -0.10 0.50
CA ILE A 99 24.42 0.71 1.49
C ILE A 99 23.64 -0.19 2.43
N ASP A 100 22.92 -1.16 1.87
CA ASP A 100 21.97 -1.99 2.60
C ASP A 100 21.70 -3.29 1.81
N ILE A 101 21.18 -4.30 2.51
CA ILE A 101 20.56 -5.47 1.90
C ILE A 101 19.09 -5.46 2.31
N VAL A 102 18.20 -5.43 1.32
CA VAL A 102 16.76 -5.30 1.56
C VAL A 102 16.01 -6.54 1.13
N ILE A 103 14.97 -6.86 1.89
CA ILE A 103 13.97 -7.85 1.52
C ILE A 103 12.62 -7.18 1.22
N VAL A 104 11.95 -7.66 0.17
CA VAL A 104 10.61 -7.24 -0.24
C VAL A 104 9.67 -8.43 -0.07
N ASP A 105 8.76 -8.38 0.91
CA ASP A 105 7.74 -9.42 1.08
C ASP A 105 6.81 -9.44 -0.14
N ASN A 106 6.76 -10.56 -0.87
CA ASN A 106 6.06 -10.66 -2.16
C ASN A 106 4.52 -10.65 -2.03
N ARG A 107 3.99 -10.94 -0.84
CA ARG A 107 2.55 -10.90 -0.55
C ARG A 107 2.09 -9.48 -0.25
N THR A 108 2.94 -8.67 0.37
CA THR A 108 2.52 -7.37 0.93
C THR A 108 3.20 -6.16 0.31
N GLY A 109 4.33 -6.35 -0.39
CA GLY A 109 5.18 -5.27 -0.91
C GLY A 109 5.97 -4.53 0.18
N ARG A 110 6.05 -5.08 1.39
CA ARG A 110 6.77 -4.47 2.51
C ARG A 110 8.27 -4.63 2.33
N ILE A 111 8.99 -3.52 2.43
CA ILE A 111 10.46 -3.48 2.38
C ILE A 111 11.01 -3.51 3.80
N ARG A 112 12.04 -4.33 4.03
CA ARG A 112 12.79 -4.38 5.29
C ARG A 112 14.29 -4.45 5.00
N SER A 113 15.09 -3.72 5.77
CA SER A 113 16.54 -3.88 5.81
C SER A 113 16.88 -5.12 6.66
N ILE A 114 17.89 -5.87 6.26
CA ILE A 114 18.41 -7.04 6.98
C ILE A 114 19.91 -6.96 7.25
N TYR A 115 20.55 -5.82 6.96
CA TYR A 115 21.99 -5.62 7.11
C TYR A 115 22.31 -4.32 7.86
#